data_AF-A0A1F5N375-F1
#
_entry.id   AF-A0A1F5N375-F1
#
_cell.length_a   1.000
_cell.length_b   1.000
_cell.length_c   1.000
_cell.angle_alpha   90.00
_cell.angle_beta   90.00
_cell.angle_gamma   90.00
#
_symmetry.space_group_name_H-M   'P 1'
#
loop_
_entity.id
_entity.type
_entity.pdbx_description
1 polymer ?
#
loop_
_entity_poly.entity_id
_entity_poly.type
_entity_poly.pdbx_seq_one_letter_code
_entity_poly.pdbx_strand_id
1 'polypeptide(L)'
;MAEQEFEVVTFDGAKLARYCGASFPEDRSLKADVYLSLDMFYDFEGSYAQVVPRFRPNWPTHQELADEALEDILLRGWQRKIPPDVRTLLATTRTAVFSAHGNTLEDTGWYAHIEDEVRIPVQTLVEKHLSNYETIILAVCNPEGATVLQVQGTVIYPAFLFGVPEETEMITKKALSTIQPQ
;
A
#
# COMPACT_ATOMS: atom_id res chain seq x y z
N MET A 1 -11.09 21.95 13.36
CA MET A 1 -10.56 20.60 13.61
C MET A 1 -9.08 20.68 13.30
N ALA A 2 -8.21 20.11 14.13
CA ALA A 2 -6.78 20.06 13.80
C ALA A 2 -6.62 19.24 12.52
N GLU A 3 -5.74 19.69 11.62
CA GLU A 3 -5.38 18.92 10.44
C GLU A 3 -4.66 17.65 10.91
N GLN A 4 -5.03 16.50 10.34
CA GLN A 4 -4.33 15.25 10.63
C GLN A 4 -3.00 15.28 9.90
N GLU A 5 -1.91 14.95 10.59
CA GLU A 5 -0.56 14.92 10.02
C GLU A 5 -0.14 13.48 9.72
N PHE A 6 0.93 13.32 8.94
CA PHE A 6 1.59 12.01 8.85
C PHE A 6 2.31 11.71 10.15
N GLU A 7 2.23 10.45 10.59
CA GLU A 7 2.92 9.97 11.78
C GLU A 7 4.06 9.03 11.37
N VAL A 8 5.25 9.21 11.94
CA VAL A 8 6.33 8.25 11.75
C VAL A 8 6.13 7.07 12.69
N VAL A 9 5.93 5.89 12.13
CA VAL A 9 5.81 4.62 12.85
C VAL A 9 7.08 3.77 12.65
N THR A 10 7.33 2.83 13.55
CA THR A 10 8.50 1.94 13.49
C THR A 10 8.10 0.47 13.57
N PHE A 11 8.55 -0.31 12.59
CA PHE A 11 8.35 -1.76 12.50
C PHE A 11 9.69 -2.48 12.55
N ASP A 12 9.97 -3.19 13.64
CA ASP A 12 11.23 -3.91 13.87
C ASP A 12 12.50 -3.08 13.48
N GLY A 13 12.48 -1.77 13.74
CA GLY A 13 13.57 -0.82 13.47
C GLY A 13 13.42 0.00 12.18
N ALA A 14 12.58 -0.43 11.24
CA ALA A 14 12.31 0.28 10.00
C ALA A 14 11.28 1.40 10.22
N LYS A 15 11.48 2.57 9.61
CA LYS A 15 10.55 3.71 9.75
C LYS A 15 9.67 3.86 8.53
N LEU A 16 8.42 4.23 8.77
CA LEU A 16 7.44 4.53 7.72
C LEU A 16 6.66 5.77 8.11
N ALA A 17 6.35 6.62 7.12
CA ALA A 17 5.36 7.67 7.28
C ALA A 17 3.96 7.07 7.08
N ARG A 18 3.09 7.21 8.09
CA ARG A 18 1.73 6.69 8.09
C ARG A 18 0.73 7.82 8.01
N TYR A 19 -0.29 7.66 7.17
CA TYR A 19 -1.49 8.49 7.21
C TYR A 19 -2.75 7.62 7.28
N CYS A 20 -3.63 7.88 8.24
CA CYS A 20 -4.87 7.12 8.40
C CYS A 20 -6.00 7.73 7.56
N GLY A 21 -6.72 6.91 6.81
CA GLY A 21 -7.93 7.33 6.08
C GLY A 21 -7.68 8.19 4.82
N ALA A 22 -6.60 7.93 4.09
CA ALA A 22 -6.46 8.42 2.71
C ALA A 22 -7.64 7.94 1.86
N SER A 23 -8.09 8.76 0.91
CA SER A 23 -9.26 8.51 0.06
C SER A 23 -8.87 8.62 -1.42
N PHE A 24 -9.19 7.60 -2.21
CA PHE A 24 -8.85 7.58 -3.63
C PHE A 24 -9.53 8.76 -4.39
N PRO A 25 -8.78 9.62 -5.11
CA PRO A 25 -9.33 10.86 -5.67
C PRO A 25 -10.53 10.70 -6.60
N GLU A 26 -10.51 9.69 -7.48
CA GLU A 26 -11.60 9.43 -8.42
C GLU A 26 -12.83 8.78 -7.76
N ASP A 27 -12.67 8.17 -6.58
CA ASP A 27 -13.74 7.51 -5.84
C ASP A 27 -13.49 7.59 -4.33
N ARG A 28 -14.04 8.65 -3.72
CA ARG A 28 -13.84 8.97 -2.30
C ARG A 28 -14.47 7.96 -1.32
N SER A 29 -15.20 6.96 -1.83
CA SER A 29 -15.67 5.84 -1.02
C SER A 29 -14.57 4.82 -0.72
N LEU A 30 -13.52 4.79 -1.56
CA LEU A 30 -12.38 3.89 -1.38
C LEU A 30 -11.37 4.53 -0.44
N LYS A 31 -11.10 3.88 0.69
CA LYS A 31 -10.22 4.40 1.72
C LYS A 31 -9.18 3.39 2.18
N ALA A 32 -8.01 3.89 2.55
CA ALA A 32 -6.97 3.08 3.15
C ALA A 32 -6.09 3.92 4.08
N ASP A 33 -5.45 3.23 5.02
CA ASP A 33 -4.31 3.80 5.72
C ASP A 33 -3.07 3.60 4.84
N VAL A 34 -2.34 4.68 4.57
CA VAL A 34 -1.17 4.66 3.69
C VAL A 34 0.09 4.60 4.52
N TYR A 35 1.02 3.75 4.12
CA TYR A 35 2.33 3.57 4.72
C TYR A 35 3.40 3.78 3.65
N LEU A 36 4.18 4.86 3.77
CA LEU A 36 5.24 5.22 2.84
C LEU A 36 6.60 4.99 3.46
N SER A 37 7.58 4.53 2.67
CA SER A 37 8.98 4.70 3.06
C SER A 37 9.27 6.19 3.24
N LEU A 38 10.22 6.53 4.12
CA LEU A 38 10.58 7.93 4.32
C LEU A 38 11.10 8.56 3.02
N ASP A 39 11.86 7.80 2.23
CA ASP A 39 12.32 8.25 0.91
C ASP A 39 11.15 8.61 -0.02
N MET A 40 10.13 7.74 -0.12
CA MET A 40 8.98 8.02 -0.99
C MET A 40 8.14 9.18 -0.46
N PHE A 41 7.98 9.29 0.87
CA PHE A 41 7.34 10.44 1.50
C PHE A 41 8.06 11.75 1.15
N TYR A 42 9.39 11.80 1.32
CA TYR A 42 10.19 12.98 1.00
C TYR A 42 10.24 13.27 -0.51
N ASP A 43 10.20 12.25 -1.37
CA ASP A 43 10.10 12.42 -2.82
C ASP A 43 8.76 13.05 -3.22
N PHE A 44 7.65 12.64 -2.60
CA PHE A 44 6.36 13.31 -2.78
C PHE A 44 6.44 14.75 -2.30
N GLU A 45 6.85 15.01 -1.06
CA GLU A 45 7.03 16.36 -0.50
C GLU A 45 7.93 17.25 -1.38
N GLY A 46 9.05 16.70 -1.86
CA GLY A 46 10.02 17.38 -2.71
C GLY A 46 9.48 17.67 -4.11
N SER A 47 8.74 16.74 -4.71
CA SER A 47 8.04 16.94 -5.98
C SER A 47 7.07 18.11 -5.89
N TYR A 48 6.33 18.23 -4.77
CA TYR A 48 5.49 19.41 -4.54
C TYR A 48 6.30 20.68 -4.33
N ALA A 49 7.40 20.66 -3.58
CA ALA A 49 8.25 21.84 -3.44
C ALA A 49 8.73 22.39 -4.80
N GLN A 50 8.85 21.54 -5.82
CA GLN A 50 9.20 21.93 -7.20
C GLN A 50 8.00 22.35 -8.06
N VAL A 51 6.81 21.78 -7.86
CA VAL A 51 5.60 22.02 -8.68
C VAL A 51 4.72 23.15 -8.11
N VAL A 52 4.64 23.29 -6.79
CA VAL A 52 3.84 24.28 -6.06
C VAL A 52 4.22 25.72 -6.41
N PRO A 53 5.50 26.12 -6.63
CA PRO A 53 5.82 27.48 -7.05
C PRO A 53 5.19 27.88 -8.40
N ARG A 54 4.70 26.91 -9.21
CA ARG A 54 4.23 27.12 -10.58
C ARG A 54 2.71 27.00 -10.77
N PHE A 55 1.98 26.23 -9.95
CA PHE A 55 0.58 25.88 -10.24
C PHE A 55 -0.43 25.95 -9.08
N ARG A 56 -0.01 26.08 -7.81
CA ARG A 56 -0.92 26.31 -6.66
C ARG A 56 -0.26 27.19 -5.59
N PRO A 57 -0.96 28.21 -5.04
CA PRO A 57 -0.35 29.15 -4.10
C PRO A 57 -0.02 28.58 -2.72
N ASN A 58 -0.44 27.34 -2.40
CA ASN A 58 -0.21 26.71 -1.10
C ASN A 58 0.35 25.30 -1.29
N TRP A 59 1.15 24.86 -0.31
CA TRP A 59 1.53 23.45 -0.14
C TRP A 59 0.27 22.57 0.00
N PRO A 60 0.28 21.33 -0.53
CA PRO A 60 -0.84 20.42 -0.32
C PRO A 60 -1.03 20.15 1.18
N THR A 61 -2.28 19.94 1.58
CA THR A 61 -2.61 19.41 2.90
C THR A 61 -2.06 17.99 3.06
N HIS A 62 -1.85 17.53 4.29
CA HIS A 62 -1.44 16.14 4.52
C HIS A 62 -2.46 15.13 3.96
N GLN A 63 -3.75 15.47 3.96
CA GLN A 63 -4.78 14.66 3.31
C GLN A 63 -4.57 14.57 1.79
N GLU A 64 -4.34 15.69 1.11
CA GLU A 64 -4.12 15.70 -0.34
C GLU A 64 -2.87 14.89 -0.72
N LEU A 65 -1.78 15.04 0.05
CA LEU A 65 -0.56 14.26 -0.11
C LEU A 65 -0.82 12.75 0.05
N ALA A 66 -1.60 12.36 1.06
CA ALA A 66 -1.94 10.97 1.31
C ALA A 66 -2.87 10.37 0.24
N ASP A 67 -3.82 11.17 -0.25
CA ASP A 67 -4.74 10.78 -1.33
C ASP A 67 -3.99 10.53 -2.64
N GLU A 68 -3.06 11.42 -2.99
CA GLU A 68 -2.22 11.26 -4.19
C GLU A 68 -1.24 10.09 -4.04
N ALA A 69 -0.68 9.87 -2.85
CA ALA A 69 0.16 8.70 -2.60
C ALA A 69 -0.62 7.38 -2.72
N LEU A 70 -1.85 7.33 -2.18
CA LEU A 70 -2.74 6.18 -2.37
C LEU A 70 -3.01 5.95 -3.86
N GLU A 71 -3.37 7.00 -4.59
CA GLU A 71 -3.60 6.92 -6.03
C GLU A 71 -2.38 6.39 -6.78
N ASP A 72 -1.21 6.96 -6.53
CA ASP A 72 0.03 6.57 -7.20
C ASP A 72 0.36 5.09 -6.94
N ILE A 73 0.26 4.61 -5.69
CA ILE A 73 0.50 3.20 -5.35
C ILE A 73 -0.50 2.28 -6.07
N LEU A 74 -1.79 2.58 -6.02
CA LEU A 74 -2.81 1.74 -6.64
C LEU A 74 -2.69 1.76 -8.18
N LEU A 75 -2.48 2.92 -8.80
CA LEU A 75 -2.39 3.02 -10.26
C LEU A 75 -1.09 2.43 -10.81
N ARG A 76 0.04 2.53 -10.10
CA ARG A 76 1.26 1.77 -10.43
C ARG A 76 1.00 0.27 -10.28
N GLY A 77 0.33 -0.09 -9.19
CA GLY A 77 -0.11 -1.44 -8.85
C GLY A 77 -0.87 -2.19 -9.94
N TRP A 78 -1.67 -1.48 -10.74
CA TRP A 78 -2.53 -2.12 -11.76
C TRP A 78 -2.62 -1.31 -13.05
N GLN A 79 -1.53 -0.65 -13.44
CA GLN A 79 -1.40 0.05 -14.73
C GLN A 79 -2.62 0.92 -15.06
N ARG A 80 -3.07 1.69 -14.07
CA ARG A 80 -4.21 2.62 -14.13
C ARG A 80 -5.60 1.97 -14.21
N LYS A 81 -5.75 0.69 -13.89
CA LYS A 81 -7.06 0.04 -13.75
C LYS A 81 -7.12 -0.85 -12.50
N ILE A 82 -7.55 -0.25 -11.40
CA ILE A 82 -7.75 -0.97 -10.12
C ILE A 82 -8.79 -2.08 -10.33
N PRO A 83 -8.45 -3.35 -10.02
CA PRO A 83 -9.36 -4.48 -10.13
C PRO A 83 -10.64 -4.29 -9.29
N PRO A 84 -11.81 -4.78 -9.75
CA PRO A 84 -13.07 -4.62 -9.02
C PRO A 84 -13.08 -5.20 -7.60
N ASP A 85 -12.38 -6.31 -7.38
CA ASP A 85 -12.19 -6.92 -6.07
C ASP A 85 -11.33 -6.04 -5.14
N VAL A 86 -10.26 -5.43 -5.65
CA VAL A 86 -9.44 -4.48 -4.87
C VAL A 86 -10.27 -3.26 -4.49
N ARG A 87 -11.09 -2.74 -5.41
CA ARG A 87 -12.07 -1.70 -5.09
C ARG A 87 -13.05 -2.14 -4.00
N THR A 88 -13.52 -3.38 -4.05
CA THR A 88 -14.39 -3.95 -3.00
C THR A 88 -13.67 -3.99 -1.66
N LEU A 89 -12.43 -4.49 -1.61
CA LEU A 89 -11.62 -4.55 -0.38
C LEU A 89 -11.42 -3.15 0.22
N LEU A 90 -11.04 -2.16 -0.59
CA LEU A 90 -10.87 -0.77 -0.14
C LEU A 90 -12.17 -0.12 0.35
N ALA A 91 -13.32 -0.56 -0.14
CA ALA A 91 -14.63 -0.04 0.27
C ALA A 91 -15.19 -0.72 1.52
N THR A 92 -14.87 -2.00 1.75
CA THR A 92 -15.54 -2.81 2.78
C THR A 92 -14.64 -3.23 3.93
N THR A 93 -13.33 -3.09 3.81
CA THR A 93 -12.38 -3.59 4.82
C THR A 93 -11.46 -2.48 5.32
N ARG A 94 -11.02 -2.60 6.57
CA ARG A 94 -9.93 -1.76 7.06
C ARG A 94 -8.64 -2.16 6.35
N THR A 95 -8.24 -1.35 5.37
CA THR A 95 -7.12 -1.64 4.47
C THR A 95 -5.90 -0.80 4.81
N ALA A 96 -4.73 -1.44 4.88
CA ALA A 96 -3.43 -0.76 4.86
C ALA A 96 -2.79 -0.91 3.48
N VAL A 97 -2.26 0.16 2.91
CA VAL A 97 -1.55 0.17 1.64
C VAL A 97 -0.12 0.61 1.88
N PHE A 98 0.84 -0.21 1.46
CA PHE A 98 2.26 0.06 1.63
C PHE A 98 2.91 0.42 0.30
N SER A 99 3.74 1.47 0.30
CA SER A 99 4.70 1.75 -0.77
C SER A 99 6.06 1.05 -0.55
N ALA A 100 6.10 0.08 0.35
CA ALA A 100 7.27 -0.75 0.62
C ALA A 100 7.36 -1.92 -0.37
N HIS A 101 8.58 -2.38 -0.62
CA HIS A 101 8.85 -3.41 -1.62
C HIS A 101 8.58 -4.80 -1.03
N GLY A 102 7.56 -5.49 -1.51
CA GLY A 102 7.29 -6.88 -1.21
C GLY A 102 8.15 -7.81 -2.05
N ASN A 103 8.84 -8.76 -1.42
CA ASN A 103 9.60 -9.80 -2.11
C ASN A 103 9.24 -11.18 -1.56
N THR A 104 9.18 -12.16 -2.46
CA THR A 104 8.98 -13.57 -2.11
C THR A 104 10.32 -14.29 -2.23
N LEU A 105 10.81 -14.85 -1.12
CA LEU A 105 12.01 -15.68 -1.12
C LEU A 105 11.59 -17.16 -1.13
N GLU A 106 12.22 -17.96 -2.01
CA GLU A 106 11.83 -19.35 -2.30
C GLU A 106 11.71 -20.25 -1.05
N ASP A 107 12.52 -20.00 -0.01
CA ASP A 107 12.59 -20.85 1.18
C ASP A 107 11.92 -20.25 2.44
N THR A 108 11.58 -18.96 2.46
CA THR A 108 11.20 -18.27 3.69
C THR A 108 9.91 -17.45 3.62
N GLY A 109 9.24 -17.43 2.46
CA GLY A 109 7.93 -16.81 2.29
C GLY A 109 7.99 -15.31 1.95
N TRP A 110 6.92 -14.59 2.27
CA TRP A 110 6.76 -13.17 1.92
C TRP A 110 7.43 -12.23 2.93
N TYR A 111 8.11 -11.21 2.39
CA TYR A 111 8.74 -10.15 3.18
C TYR A 111 8.30 -8.78 2.67
N ALA A 112 8.11 -7.85 3.61
CA ALA A 112 8.12 -6.43 3.31
C ALA A 112 9.56 -5.92 3.47
N HIS A 113 10.12 -5.38 2.40
CA HIS A 113 11.37 -4.63 2.40
C HIS A 113 11.03 -3.16 2.59
N ILE A 114 11.45 -2.62 3.72
CA ILE A 114 11.28 -1.20 4.06
C ILE A 114 12.65 -0.55 3.98
N GLU A 115 12.74 0.57 3.24
CA GLU A 115 13.95 1.38 3.06
C GLU A 115 15.14 0.57 2.50
N ASP A 116 14.89 -0.49 1.73
CA ASP A 116 15.87 -1.42 1.13
C ASP A 116 16.87 -2.10 2.11
N GLU A 117 16.82 -1.78 3.40
CA GLU A 117 17.74 -2.28 4.43
C GLU A 117 17.07 -3.28 5.38
N VAL A 118 15.76 -3.14 5.64
CA VAL A 118 15.05 -3.98 6.62
C VAL A 118 14.06 -4.90 5.93
N ARG A 119 14.24 -6.21 6.13
CA ARG A 119 13.33 -7.23 5.64
C ARG A 119 12.51 -7.78 6.80
N ILE A 120 11.21 -7.52 6.79
CA ILE A 120 10.28 -8.00 7.81
C ILE A 120 9.43 -9.11 7.20
N PRO A 121 9.40 -10.32 7.77
CA PRO A 121 8.44 -11.34 7.35
C PRO A 121 7.02 -10.79 7.45
N VAL A 122 6.19 -10.96 6.41
CA VAL A 122 4.81 -10.45 6.41
C VAL A 122 4.01 -11.00 7.58
N GLN A 123 4.28 -12.25 7.99
CA GLN A 123 3.68 -12.83 9.18
C GLN A 123 4.00 -11.99 10.44
N THR A 124 5.26 -11.67 10.66
CA THR A 124 5.70 -10.83 11.78
C THR A 124 5.11 -9.43 11.72
N LEU A 125 5.04 -8.85 10.52
CA LEU A 125 4.44 -7.54 10.29
C LEU A 125 2.95 -7.51 10.71
N VAL A 126 2.18 -8.52 10.31
CA VAL A 126 0.77 -8.65 10.69
C VAL A 126 0.62 -8.86 12.20
N GLU A 127 1.29 -9.88 12.72
CA GLU A 127 1.12 -10.32 14.12
C GLU A 127 1.51 -9.25 15.13
N LYS A 128 2.56 -8.48 14.87
CA LYS A 128 3.06 -7.46 15.81
C LYS A 128 2.48 -6.08 15.58
N HIS A 129 2.16 -5.72 14.34
CA HIS A 129 1.95 -4.32 13.99
C HIS A 129 0.61 -4.02 13.31
N LEU A 130 0.02 -4.99 12.61
CA LEU A 130 -1.13 -4.75 11.72
C LEU A 130 -2.30 -5.70 11.97
N SER A 131 -2.38 -6.32 13.14
CA SER A 131 -3.43 -7.30 13.50
C SER A 131 -4.85 -6.70 13.49
N ASN A 132 -4.97 -5.37 13.46
CA ASN A 132 -6.23 -4.65 13.38
C ASN A 132 -6.70 -4.39 11.93
N TYR A 133 -5.91 -4.77 10.92
CA TYR A 133 -6.27 -4.64 9.51
C TYR A 133 -6.83 -5.95 8.98
N GLU A 134 -7.85 -5.83 8.14
CA GLU A 134 -8.47 -6.97 7.44
C GLU A 134 -7.78 -7.21 6.10
N THR A 135 -7.25 -6.16 5.48
CA THR A 135 -6.52 -6.21 4.22
C THR A 135 -5.23 -5.43 4.31
N ILE A 136 -4.15 -5.97 3.78
CA ILE A 136 -2.89 -5.28 3.55
C ILE A 136 -2.54 -5.43 2.08
N ILE A 137 -2.26 -4.31 1.41
CA ILE A 137 -1.78 -4.27 0.04
C ILE A 137 -0.29 -3.92 0.06
N LEU A 138 0.54 -4.76 -0.54
CA LEU A 138 1.99 -4.57 -0.68
C LEU A 138 2.37 -4.52 -2.16
N ALA A 139 3.14 -3.51 -2.58
CA ALA A 139 3.73 -3.50 -3.92
C ALA A 139 4.78 -4.62 -4.05
N VAL A 140 4.84 -5.37 -5.15
CA VAL A 140 5.80 -6.48 -5.33
C VAL A 140 6.61 -6.39 -6.64
N CYS A 141 7.87 -6.83 -6.63
CA CYS A 141 8.76 -6.82 -7.81
C CYS A 141 8.84 -8.11 -8.64
N ASN A 142 8.11 -9.17 -8.24
CA ASN A 142 7.92 -10.33 -9.10
C ASN A 142 6.54 -10.95 -8.85
N PRO A 143 5.51 -10.50 -9.59
CA PRO A 143 4.14 -10.84 -9.29
C PRO A 143 3.76 -12.23 -9.77
N GLU A 144 4.48 -12.80 -10.74
CA GLU A 144 4.23 -14.16 -11.24
C GLU A 144 4.43 -15.22 -10.13
N GLY A 145 5.27 -14.92 -9.14
CA GLY A 145 5.47 -15.73 -7.93
C GLY A 145 4.66 -15.27 -6.71
N ALA A 146 3.89 -14.18 -6.81
CA ALA A 146 3.17 -13.58 -5.69
C ALA A 146 1.74 -14.12 -5.59
N THR A 147 1.49 -14.97 -4.60
CA THR A 147 0.14 -15.44 -4.24
C THR A 147 -0.45 -14.63 -3.10
N VAL A 148 -1.75 -14.31 -3.16
CA VAL A 148 -2.47 -13.78 -1.99
C VAL A 148 -2.25 -14.70 -0.78
N LEU A 149 -1.89 -14.11 0.35
CA LEU A 149 -1.70 -14.82 1.61
C LEU A 149 -2.77 -14.43 2.61
N GLN A 150 -3.03 -15.31 3.57
CA GLN A 150 -3.86 -14.99 4.73
C GLN A 150 -3.05 -15.25 6.00
N VAL A 151 -2.99 -14.25 6.87
CA VAL A 151 -2.29 -14.32 8.15
C VAL A 151 -3.24 -13.83 9.24
N GLN A 152 -3.60 -14.70 10.18
CA GLN A 152 -4.51 -14.36 11.29
C GLN A 152 -5.84 -13.69 10.86
N GLY A 153 -6.36 -14.05 9.69
CA GLY A 153 -7.58 -13.45 9.13
C GLY A 153 -7.32 -12.25 8.22
N THR A 154 -6.15 -11.61 8.29
CA THR A 154 -5.74 -10.52 7.39
C THR A 154 -5.35 -11.06 6.02
N VAL A 155 -5.92 -10.47 4.97
CA VAL A 155 -5.59 -10.77 3.57
C VAL A 155 -4.42 -9.91 3.13
N ILE A 156 -3.37 -10.54 2.61
CA ILE A 156 -2.20 -9.87 2.04
C ILE A 156 -2.29 -9.93 0.53
N TYR A 157 -2.47 -8.78 -0.10
CA TYR A 157 -2.69 -8.65 -1.53
C TYR A 157 -1.47 -8.03 -2.22
N PRO A 158 -0.91 -8.66 -3.28
CA PRO A 158 0.16 -8.05 -4.09
C PRO A 158 -0.40 -6.99 -5.04
N ALA A 159 0.19 -5.80 -5.05
CA ALA A 159 0.05 -4.81 -6.11
C ALA A 159 1.25 -4.91 -7.08
N PHE A 160 1.01 -4.92 -8.39
CA PHE A 160 2.03 -5.17 -9.43
C PHE A 160 2.99 -3.98 -9.62
N LEU A 161 4.11 -4.26 -10.29
CA LEU A 161 5.38 -3.54 -10.21
C LEU A 161 5.39 -2.01 -10.38
N PHE A 162 6.29 -1.43 -9.57
CA PHE A 162 7.36 -0.57 -10.07
C PHE A 162 8.23 -1.31 -11.11
N GLY A 163 8.02 -1.09 -12.42
CA GLY A 163 9.03 -1.39 -13.45
C GLY A 163 8.87 -2.59 -14.40
N VAL A 164 7.70 -3.25 -14.54
CA VAL A 164 7.49 -4.25 -15.61
C VAL A 164 6.27 -3.86 -16.49
N PRO A 165 6.38 -3.90 -17.83
CA PRO A 165 5.31 -3.48 -18.74
C PRO A 165 4.15 -4.47 -18.80
N GLU A 166 3.01 -3.92 -19.25
CA GLU A 166 1.77 -4.52 -19.75
C GLU A 166 1.77 -6.05 -19.92
N GLU A 167 1.09 -6.74 -18.98
CA GLU A 167 0.26 -7.94 -19.17
C GLU A 167 0.19 -8.71 -17.84
N THR A 168 -0.82 -8.48 -16.99
CA THR A 168 -1.12 -9.43 -15.91
C THR A 168 -2.56 -9.31 -15.40
N GLU A 169 -3.47 -9.90 -16.15
CA GLU A 169 -4.89 -10.06 -15.80
C GLU A 169 -5.12 -11.51 -15.30
N MET A 170 -4.52 -11.94 -14.18
CA MET A 170 -4.71 -13.35 -13.76
C MET A 170 -4.55 -13.78 -12.29
N ILE A 171 -4.24 -12.90 -11.33
CA ILE A 171 -3.98 -13.34 -9.93
C ILE A 171 -5.24 -13.30 -9.04
N THR A 172 -6.26 -12.57 -9.46
CA THR A 172 -7.46 -12.21 -8.68
C THR A 172 -8.38 -13.38 -8.32
N LYS A 173 -8.44 -14.44 -9.13
CA LYS A 173 -9.47 -15.50 -8.99
C LYS A 173 -9.21 -16.53 -7.90
N LYS A 174 -8.00 -16.59 -7.33
CA LYS A 174 -7.61 -17.66 -6.39
C LYS A 174 -7.81 -17.29 -4.91
N ALA A 175 -7.90 -16.01 -4.58
CA ALA A 175 -8.01 -15.52 -3.19
C ALA A 175 -9.43 -15.65 -2.60
N LEU A 176 -10.47 -15.51 -3.43
CA LEU A 176 -11.86 -15.47 -2.97
C LEU A 176 -12.45 -16.86 -2.68
N SER A 177 -11.80 -17.95 -3.10
CA SER A 177 -12.25 -19.31 -2.74
C SER A 177 -11.84 -19.74 -1.34
N THR A 178 -10.95 -18.99 -0.68
CA THR A 178 -10.48 -19.24 0.69
C THR A 178 -11.24 -18.41 1.75
N ILE A 179 -11.99 -17.40 1.31
CA ILE A 179 -12.84 -16.55 2.15
C ILE A 179 -14.30 -16.96 1.93
N GLN A 180 -14.65 -18.21 2.27
CA GLN A 180 -16.05 -18.55 2.53
C GLN A 180 -16.30 -18.45 4.04
N PRO A 181 -17.31 -17.69 4.48
CA PRO A 181 -17.72 -17.72 5.88
C PRO A 181 -18.25 -19.12 6.20
N GLN A 182 -17.74 -19.71 7.29
CA GLN A 182 -18.43 -20.82 7.96
C GLN A 182 -19.70 -20.31 8.65
#